data_AF-A0A7S0WQ75-F1
#
_entry.id   AF-A0A7S0WQ75-F1
#
_cell.length_a   1.000
_cell.length_b   1.000
_cell.length_c   1.000
_cell.angle_alpha   90.00
_cell.angle_beta   90.00
_cell.angle_gamma   90.00
#
_symmetry.space_group_name_H-M   'P 1'
#
loop_
_entity.id
_entity.type
_entity.pdbx_description
1 polymer ?
#
loop_
_entity_poly.entity_id
_entity_poly.type
_entity_poly.pdbx_seq_one_letter_code
_entity_poly.pdbx_strand_id
1 'polypeptide(L)'
;VKLRMRDATFSSKAYGTRESKEFVIDGRVSFDMLQSIQRDHKLSSYSLNSVSAHFLGEQKEDVHHSIISDLQNGNAETRRRLAVYCLKDAYLPQRLLDKLLVVYNYVEMARVTGVPLSYLLARGQSIKVYSQILRKARQKGLLVPE
;
A
#
# COMPACT_ATOMS: atom_id res chain seq x y z
N VAL A 1 -7.90 15.12 16.16
CA VAL A 1 -6.75 14.29 15.68
C VAL A 1 -5.90 15.18 14.77
N LYS A 2 -4.65 15.52 15.16
CA LYS A 2 -3.76 16.32 14.30
C LYS A 2 -3.06 15.39 13.31
N LEU A 3 -3.37 15.54 12.02
CA LEU A 3 -2.65 14.84 10.93
C LEU A 3 -1.24 15.42 10.82
N ARG A 4 -0.23 14.55 10.84
CA ARG A 4 1.19 14.93 10.63
C ARG A 4 1.65 14.35 9.30
N MET A 5 2.02 15.21 8.37
CA MET A 5 2.67 14.84 7.11
C MET A 5 4.18 14.87 7.31
N ARG A 6 4.88 13.86 6.81
CA ARG A 6 6.34 13.78 6.81
C ARG A 6 6.81 13.36 5.43
N ASP A 7 7.84 14.02 4.93
CA ASP A 7 8.55 13.55 3.75
C ASP A 7 9.47 12.39 4.18
N ALA A 8 9.37 11.27 3.48
CA ALA A 8 10.07 10.03 3.80
C ALA A 8 10.74 9.47 2.54
N THR A 9 12.06 9.35 2.60
CA THR A 9 12.86 8.73 1.54
C THR A 9 13.26 7.32 1.97
N PHE A 10 12.89 6.33 1.16
CA PHE A 10 13.28 4.94 1.34
C PHE A 10 14.25 4.55 0.23
N SER A 11 15.40 3.98 0.58
CA SER A 11 16.36 3.48 -0.41
C SER A 11 16.84 2.08 -0.04
N SER A 12 16.81 1.18 -1.02
CA SER A 12 17.39 -0.16 -0.90
C SER A 12 17.76 -0.71 -2.27
N LYS A 13 18.74 -1.63 -2.33
CA LYS A 13 19.10 -2.31 -3.59
C LYS A 13 17.93 -3.13 -4.17
N ALA A 14 17.12 -3.74 -3.32
CA ALA A 14 16.03 -4.63 -3.75
C ALA A 14 14.78 -3.88 -4.23
N TYR A 15 14.46 -2.74 -3.61
CA TYR A 15 13.22 -1.99 -3.88
C TYR A 15 13.46 -0.60 -4.49
N GLY A 16 14.71 -0.27 -4.81
CA GLY A 16 15.11 1.03 -5.34
C GLY A 16 15.04 2.17 -4.33
N THR A 17 15.17 3.40 -4.84
CA THR A 17 14.97 4.64 -4.08
C THR A 17 13.59 5.20 -4.38
N ARG A 18 12.85 5.58 -3.35
CA ARG A 18 11.49 6.11 -3.43
C ARG A 18 11.33 7.26 -2.46
N GLU A 19 10.72 8.33 -2.93
CA GLU A 19 10.26 9.44 -2.10
C GLU A 19 8.76 9.29 -1.90
N SER A 20 8.32 9.45 -0.65
CA SER A 20 6.93 9.28 -0.27
C SER A 20 6.54 10.30 0.79
N LYS A 21 5.26 10.64 0.83
CA LYS A 21 4.70 11.46 1.90
C LYS A 21 3.94 10.55 2.85
N GLU A 22 4.48 10.38 4.04
CA GLU A 22 3.85 9.59 5.10
C GLU A 22 2.88 10.46 5.90
N PHE A 23 1.66 9.96 6.08
CA PHE A 23 0.66 10.57 6.94
C PHE A 23 0.48 9.74 8.20
N VAL A 24 0.81 10.31 9.35
CA VAL A 24 0.63 9.64 10.64
C VAL A 24 -0.76 9.95 11.16
N ILE A 25 -1.59 8.91 11.26
CA ILE A 25 -2.92 8.95 11.87
C ILE A 25 -2.90 8.03 13.08
N ASP A 26 -2.81 8.63 14.27
CA ASP A 26 -2.71 7.87 15.51
C ASP A 26 -3.95 6.95 15.67
N GLY A 27 -3.70 5.66 15.92
CA GLY A 27 -4.73 4.63 16.04
C GLY A 27 -5.21 4.00 14.73
N ARG A 28 -4.72 4.44 13.55
CA ARG A 28 -5.04 3.82 12.25
C ARG A 28 -3.78 3.33 11.56
N VAL A 29 -3.89 2.21 10.86
CA VAL A 29 -2.83 1.70 9.98
C VAL A 29 -3.14 2.16 8.55
N SER A 30 -2.22 2.92 7.97
CA SER A 30 -2.27 3.22 6.53
C SER A 30 -1.72 2.03 5.77
N PHE A 31 -2.48 1.55 4.78
CA PHE A 31 -2.08 0.43 3.93
C PHE A 31 -2.35 0.80 2.48
N ASP A 32 -1.27 0.99 1.71
CA ASP A 32 -1.35 1.36 0.30
C ASP A 32 -1.11 0.15 -0.59
N MET A 33 -2.12 -0.20 -1.39
CA MET A 33 -2.07 -1.31 -2.33
C MET A 33 -1.01 -1.11 -3.42
N LEU A 34 -0.75 0.12 -3.84
CA LEU A 34 0.29 0.39 -4.84
C LEU A 34 1.67 -0.02 -4.29
N GLN A 35 1.95 0.37 -3.04
CA GLN A 35 3.21 0.03 -2.39
C GLN A 35 3.35 -1.47 -2.16
N SER A 36 2.30 -2.15 -1.71
CA SER A 36 2.30 -3.59 -1.51
C SER A 36 2.57 -4.33 -2.83
N ILE A 37 1.85 -3.99 -3.90
CA ILE A 37 1.99 -4.68 -5.19
C ILE A 37 3.39 -4.47 -5.79
N GLN A 38 3.95 -3.27 -5.68
CA GLN A 38 5.30 -2.97 -6.18
C GLN A 38 6.41 -3.67 -5.38
N ARG A 39 6.17 -4.03 -4.12
CA ARG A 39 7.12 -4.80 -3.31
C ARG A 39 7.07 -6.28 -3.65
N ASP A 40 5.87 -6.81 -3.87
CA ASP A 40 5.63 -8.26 -3.94
C ASP A 40 5.56 -8.79 -5.39
N HIS A 41 5.32 -7.92 -6.39
CA HIS A 41 5.16 -8.31 -7.79
C HIS A 41 6.02 -7.45 -8.73
N LYS A 42 6.62 -8.09 -9.74
CA LYS A 42 7.35 -7.43 -10.84
C LYS A 42 6.47 -7.37 -12.08
N LEU A 43 5.81 -6.23 -12.28
CA LEU A 43 4.90 -6.00 -13.41
C LEU A 43 5.51 -5.00 -14.39
N SER A 44 5.06 -5.05 -15.65
CA SER A 44 5.45 -4.09 -16.69
C SER A 44 4.84 -2.71 -16.47
N SER A 45 3.63 -2.63 -15.89
CA SER A 45 2.95 -1.39 -15.51
C SER A 45 2.24 -1.56 -14.18
N TYR A 46 2.23 -0.49 -13.38
CA TYR A 46 1.57 -0.43 -12.07
C TYR A 46 0.35 0.50 -12.07
N SER A 47 -0.18 0.85 -13.24
CA SER A 47 -1.45 1.58 -13.31
C SER A 47 -2.59 0.70 -12.77
N LEU A 48 -3.58 1.32 -12.12
CA LEU A 48 -4.72 0.58 -11.56
C LEU A 48 -5.41 -0.28 -12.63
N ASN A 49 -5.52 0.23 -13.87
CA ASN A 49 -6.11 -0.52 -14.97
C ASN A 49 -5.28 -1.77 -15.33
N SER A 50 -3.95 -1.64 -15.46
CA SER A 50 -3.08 -2.77 -15.80
C SER A 50 -3.06 -3.83 -14.70
N VAL A 51 -2.98 -3.40 -13.44
CA VAL A 51 -2.98 -4.29 -12.28
C VAL A 51 -4.32 -5.01 -12.13
N SER A 52 -5.44 -4.29 -12.32
CA SER A 52 -6.78 -4.88 -12.27
C SER A 52 -7.01 -5.85 -13.41
N ALA A 53 -6.54 -5.54 -14.63
CA ALA A 53 -6.64 -6.45 -15.76
C ALA A 53 -5.82 -7.72 -15.51
N HIS A 54 -4.59 -7.57 -15.00
CA HIS A 54 -3.69 -8.70 -14.71
C HIS A 54 -4.23 -9.63 -13.62
N PHE A 55 -4.66 -9.08 -12.49
CA PHE A 55 -5.09 -9.90 -11.35
C PHE A 55 -6.57 -10.22 -11.37
N LEU A 56 -7.45 -9.29 -11.71
CA LEU A 56 -8.92 -9.47 -11.63
C LEU A 56 -9.54 -9.89 -12.97
N GLY A 57 -8.85 -9.69 -14.10
CA GLY A 57 -9.45 -9.83 -15.43
C GLY A 57 -10.45 -8.72 -15.76
N GLU A 58 -10.42 -7.63 -14.99
CA GLU A 58 -11.35 -6.50 -15.13
C GLU A 58 -10.61 -5.27 -15.61
N GLN A 59 -11.27 -4.50 -16.48
CA GLN A 59 -10.77 -3.21 -16.92
C GLN A 59 -11.50 -2.08 -16.19
N LYS A 60 -10.77 -0.99 -15.97
CA LYS A 60 -11.32 0.26 -15.46
C LYS A 60 -12.14 0.93 -16.57
N GLU A 61 -13.22 1.63 -16.22
CA GLU A 61 -13.89 2.53 -17.16
C GLU A 61 -12.98 3.70 -17.50
N ASP A 62 -12.71 3.92 -18.78
CA ASP A 62 -11.82 4.99 -19.21
C ASP A 62 -12.57 6.33 -19.24
N VAL A 63 -12.23 7.21 -18.31
CA VAL A 63 -12.64 8.61 -18.31
C VAL A 63 -11.37 9.44 -18.42
N HIS A 64 -11.17 10.05 -19.58
CA HIS A 64 -9.99 10.87 -19.81
C HIS A 64 -9.99 12.07 -18.85
N HIS A 65 -8.83 12.41 -18.30
CA HIS A 65 -8.73 13.46 -17.28
C HIS A 65 -9.24 14.83 -17.77
N SER A 66 -9.15 15.11 -19.07
CA SER A 66 -9.58 16.38 -19.67
C SER A 66 -11.10 16.60 -19.59
N ILE A 67 -11.90 15.52 -19.62
CA ILE A 67 -13.36 15.63 -19.64
C ILE A 67 -13.97 15.63 -18.23
N ILE A 68 -13.17 15.44 -17.18
CA ILE A 68 -13.68 15.35 -15.80
C ILE A 68 -14.36 16.66 -15.38
N SER A 69 -13.72 17.80 -15.67
CA SER A 69 -14.29 19.13 -15.35
C SER A 69 -15.60 19.38 -16.10
N ASP A 70 -15.67 18.97 -17.37
CA ASP A 70 -16.86 19.14 -18.21
C ASP A 70 -18.01 18.25 -17.72
N LEU A 71 -17.71 16.99 -17.36
CA LEU A 71 -18.70 16.06 -16.80
C LEU A 71 -19.25 16.55 -15.46
N GLN A 72 -18.41 17.18 -14.63
CA GLN A 72 -18.83 17.75 -13.35
C GLN A 72 -19.74 18.98 -13.54
N ASN A 73 -19.38 19.88 -14.46
CA ASN A 73 -20.11 21.11 -14.76
C ASN A 73 -21.37 20.90 -15.62
N GLY A 74 -21.56 19.69 -16.15
CA GLY A 74 -22.75 19.31 -16.90
C GLY A 74 -24.00 19.11 -16.02
N ASN A 75 -24.73 18.04 -16.29
CA ASN A 75 -26.03 17.77 -15.68
C ASN A 75 -25.95 16.67 -14.60
N ALA A 76 -27.10 16.29 -14.04
CA ALA A 76 -27.15 15.24 -13.03
C ALA A 76 -26.70 13.87 -13.57
N GLU A 77 -26.92 13.60 -14.86
CA GLU A 77 -26.56 12.34 -15.51
C GLU A 77 -25.04 12.23 -15.75
N THR A 78 -24.38 13.30 -16.19
CA THR A 78 -22.92 13.34 -16.35
C THR A 78 -22.21 13.19 -15.02
N ARG A 79 -22.73 13.82 -13.95
CA ARG A 79 -22.23 13.63 -12.58
C ARG A 79 -22.46 12.22 -12.07
N ARG A 80 -23.60 11.59 -12.40
CA ARG A 80 -23.85 10.17 -12.08
C ARG A 80 -22.82 9.27 -12.75
N ARG A 81 -22.48 9.50 -14.02
CA ARG A 81 -21.41 8.75 -14.71
C ARG A 81 -20.07 8.91 -14.01
N LEU A 82 -19.69 10.13 -13.62
CA LEU A 82 -18.46 10.39 -12.87
C LEU A 82 -18.46 9.68 -11.50
N ALA A 83 -19.60 9.64 -10.81
CA ALA A 83 -19.74 8.94 -9.54
C ALA A 83 -19.56 7.42 -9.69
N VAL A 84 -20.12 6.81 -10.73
CA VAL A 84 -19.94 5.37 -11.03
C VAL A 84 -18.47 5.06 -11.30
N TYR A 85 -17.80 5.90 -12.10
CA TYR A 85 -16.37 5.82 -12.35
C TYR A 85 -15.55 5.87 -11.04
N CYS A 86 -15.81 6.86 -10.18
CA CYS A 86 -15.13 6.97 -8.89
C CYS A 86 -15.40 5.78 -7.96
N LEU A 87 -16.63 5.26 -7.96
CA LEU A 87 -16.99 4.09 -7.16
C LEU A 87 -16.23 2.85 -7.62
N LYS A 88 -16.12 2.63 -8.93
CA LYS A 88 -15.31 1.53 -9.50
C LYS A 88 -13.85 1.66 -9.09
N ASP A 89 -13.28 2.86 -9.16
CA ASP A 89 -11.90 3.15 -8.74
C ASP A 89 -11.64 2.89 -7.25
N ALA A 90 -12.62 3.15 -6.38
CA ALA A 90 -12.53 2.84 -4.96
C ALA A 90 -12.70 1.33 -4.67
N TYR A 91 -13.51 0.65 -5.48
CA TYR A 91 -13.84 -0.77 -5.28
C TYR A 91 -12.75 -1.72 -5.79
N LEU A 92 -12.04 -1.37 -6.86
CA LEU A 92 -10.97 -2.20 -7.42
C LEU A 92 -9.83 -2.48 -6.42
N PRO A 93 -9.26 -1.49 -5.69
CA PRO A 93 -8.24 -1.75 -4.67
C PRO A 93 -8.71 -2.68 -3.56
N GLN A 94 -9.97 -2.55 -3.10
CA GLN A 94 -10.54 -3.45 -2.10
C GLN A 94 -10.56 -4.89 -2.62
N ARG A 95 -10.98 -5.10 -3.87
CA ARG A 95 -10.99 -6.44 -4.47
C ARG A 95 -9.59 -7.00 -4.72
N LEU A 96 -8.63 -6.15 -5.08
CA LEU A 96 -7.23 -6.54 -5.20
C LEU A 96 -6.68 -6.98 -3.84
N LEU A 97 -7.01 -6.25 -2.77
CA LEU A 97 -6.63 -6.58 -1.39
C LEU A 97 -7.15 -7.96 -0.99
N ASP A 98 -8.42 -8.24 -1.28
CA ASP A 98 -9.06 -9.52 -0.98
C ASP A 98 -8.49 -10.65 -1.84
N LYS A 99 -8.33 -10.44 -3.16
CA LYS A 99 -7.83 -11.47 -4.09
C LYS A 99 -6.38 -11.86 -3.81
N LEU A 100 -5.54 -10.91 -3.45
CA LEU A 100 -4.12 -11.14 -3.16
C LEU A 100 -3.86 -11.51 -1.69
N LEU A 101 -4.92 -11.59 -0.87
CA LEU A 101 -4.85 -11.91 0.56
C LEU A 101 -3.84 -11.03 1.32
N VAL A 102 -3.72 -9.76 0.90
CA VAL A 102 -2.60 -8.91 1.32
C VAL A 102 -2.60 -8.71 2.84
N VAL A 103 -3.76 -8.44 3.43
CA VAL A 103 -3.87 -8.24 4.87
C VAL A 103 -3.48 -9.51 5.64
N TYR A 104 -3.91 -10.69 5.17
CA TYR A 104 -3.57 -11.96 5.82
C TYR A 104 -2.06 -12.20 5.82
N ASN A 105 -1.43 -12.07 4.65
CA ASN A 105 0.00 -12.27 4.48
C ASN A 105 0.82 -11.30 5.35
N TYR A 106 0.43 -10.03 5.40
CA TYR A 106 1.15 -9.03 6.20
C TYR A 106 0.90 -9.18 7.70
N VAL A 107 -0.31 -9.57 8.12
CA VAL A 107 -0.59 -9.88 9.53
C VAL A 107 0.22 -11.09 10.00
N GLU A 108 0.29 -12.14 9.17
CA GLU A 108 1.11 -13.32 9.47
C GLU A 108 2.60 -12.95 9.56
N MET A 109 3.11 -12.19 8.58
CA MET A 109 4.48 -11.68 8.60
C MET A 109 4.79 -10.87 9.86
N ALA A 110 3.87 -9.99 10.29
CA ALA A 110 4.01 -9.21 11.51
C ALA A 110 4.06 -10.10 12.76
N ARG A 111 3.22 -11.14 12.83
CA ARG A 111 3.20 -12.11 13.94
C ARG A 111 4.49 -12.92 14.01
N VAL A 112 4.97 -13.42 12.88
CA VAL A 112 6.19 -14.24 12.79
C VAL A 112 7.43 -13.43 13.15
N THR A 113 7.60 -12.26 12.53
CA THR A 113 8.81 -11.44 12.70
C THR A 113 8.74 -10.53 13.93
N GLY A 114 7.55 -10.31 14.48
CA GLY A 114 7.38 -9.56 15.69
C GLY A 114 7.56 -8.06 15.55
N VAL A 115 7.31 -7.50 14.37
CA VAL A 115 7.35 -6.06 14.09
C VAL A 115 5.95 -5.51 13.90
N PRO A 116 5.71 -4.20 14.15
CA PRO A 116 4.42 -3.57 13.86
C PRO A 116 4.04 -3.69 12.37
N LEU A 117 2.74 -3.80 12.09
CA LEU A 117 2.22 -3.91 10.72
C LEU A 117 2.65 -2.73 9.84
N SER A 118 2.68 -1.51 10.39
CA SER A 118 3.14 -0.31 9.69
C SER A 118 4.61 -0.39 9.23
N TYR A 119 5.46 -1.15 9.92
CA TYR A 119 6.87 -1.30 9.55
C TYR A 119 7.03 -2.18 8.32
N LEU A 120 6.08 -3.05 8.01
CA LEU A 120 6.19 -3.95 6.86
C LEU A 120 6.13 -3.20 5.52
N LEU A 121 5.45 -2.05 5.47
CA LEU A 121 5.42 -1.17 4.30
C LEU A 121 6.43 -0.02 4.38
N ALA A 122 6.74 0.51 5.57
CA ALA A 122 7.66 1.64 5.71
C ALA A 122 9.14 1.25 5.78
N ARG A 123 9.47 0.04 6.25
CA ARG A 123 10.84 -0.41 6.51
C ARG A 123 11.23 -1.60 5.62
N GLY A 124 12.54 -1.89 5.62
CA GLY A 124 13.15 -3.01 4.89
C GLY A 124 13.20 -4.30 5.71
N GLN A 125 14.01 -5.27 5.25
CA GLN A 125 14.09 -6.58 5.89
C GLN A 125 14.93 -6.59 7.18
N SER A 126 15.92 -5.69 7.31
CA SER A 126 16.85 -5.66 8.44
C SER A 126 16.16 -5.53 9.81
N ILE A 127 15.12 -4.68 9.91
CA ILE A 127 14.37 -4.49 11.16
C ILE A 127 13.66 -5.77 11.63
N LYS A 128 13.22 -6.61 10.69
CA LYS A 128 12.56 -7.90 10.99
C LYS A 128 13.55 -8.89 11.58
N VAL A 129 14.75 -8.95 11.02
CA VAL A 129 15.84 -9.80 11.52
C VAL A 129 16.30 -9.31 12.89
N TYR A 130 16.51 -8.00 13.02
CA TYR A 130 16.96 -7.40 14.28
C TYR A 130 15.95 -7.62 15.42
N SER A 131 14.64 -7.44 15.16
CA SER A 131 13.58 -7.75 16.12
C SER A 131 13.67 -9.20 16.63
N GLN A 132 13.90 -10.16 15.71
CA GLN A 132 14.00 -11.58 16.06
C GLN A 132 15.27 -11.88 16.88
N ILE A 133 16.41 -11.30 16.50
CA ILE A 133 17.67 -11.44 17.24
C ILE A 133 17.49 -10.93 18.67
N LEU A 134 16.93 -9.73 18.85
CA LEU A 134 16.71 -9.15 20.18
C LEU A 134 15.79 -10.04 21.05
N ARG A 135 14.71 -10.57 20.47
CA ARG A 135 13.81 -11.50 21.18
C ARG A 135 14.54 -12.77 21.63
N LYS A 136 15.42 -13.32 20.79
CA LYS A 136 16.20 -14.53 21.11
C LYS A 136 17.36 -14.27 22.07
N ALA A 137 18.04 -13.14 21.94
CA ALA A 137 19.10 -12.72 22.86
C ALA A 137 18.54 -12.57 24.29
N ARG A 138 17.37 -11.93 24.44
CA ARG A 138 16.68 -11.80 25.72
C ARG A 138 16.36 -13.15 26.37
N GLN A 139 15.92 -14.15 25.61
CA GLN A 139 15.64 -15.49 26.13
C GLN A 139 16.89 -16.20 26.68
N LYS A 140 18.08 -15.84 26.17
CA LYS A 140 19.36 -16.41 26.57
C LYS A 140 20.16 -15.53 27.54
N GLY A 141 19.61 -14.38 27.96
CA GLY A 141 20.33 -13.41 28.79
C GLY A 141 21.55 -12.79 28.10
N LEU A 142 21.55 -12.71 26.77
CA LEU A 142 22.64 -12.15 25.97
C LEU A 142 22.36 -10.68 25.61
N LEU A 143 23.43 -9.91 25.44
CA LEU A 143 23.39 -8.55 24.92
C LEU A 143 23.82 -8.53 23.46
N VAL A 144 23.18 -7.67 22.65
CA VAL A 144 23.57 -7.43 21.26
C VAL A 144 24.40 -6.14 21.24
N PRO A 145 25.67 -6.19 20.79
CA PRO A 145 26.48 -4.98 20.68
C PRO A 145 25.92 -4.04 19.59
N GLU A 146 26.23 -2.76 19.72
CA GLU A 146 25.92 -1.76 18.69
C GLU A 146 26.72 -1.98 17.40
#